data_AF-A0A630Y2G7-F1
#
_entry.id   AF-A0A630Y2G7-F1
#
_cell.length_a   1.000
_cell.length_b   1.000
_cell.length_c   1.000
_cell.angle_alpha   90.00
_cell.angle_beta   90.00
_cell.angle_gamma   90.00
#
_symmetry.space_group_name_H-M   'P 1'
#
loop_
_entity.id
_entity.type
_entity.pdbx_description
1 polymer ?
#
loop_
_entity_poly.entity_id
_entity_poly.type
_entity_poly.pdbx_seq_one_letter_code
_entity_poly.pdbx_strand_id
1 'polypeptide(L)' 'DVGEGKHTLTVEATDKAGNKTTQQLDFIIDTLLSEPTIVLDSTDDSGTKGDNLTNVNKPTFLLGNIDADARYVTVEV' A
#
# COMPACT_ATOMS: atom_id res chain seq x y z
N ASP A 1 0.75 -10.07 20.45
CA ASP A 1 0.95 -9.41 19.15
C ASP A 1 -0.19 -8.43 18.92
N VAL A 2 0.05 -7.30 18.28
CA VAL A 2 -0.98 -6.28 17.99
C VAL A 2 -1.31 -6.38 16.51
N GLY A 3 -2.56 -6.72 16.20
CA GLY A 3 -2.96 -7.05 14.83
C GLY A 3 -3.16 -5.84 13.93
N GLU A 4 -3.35 -6.12 12.65
CA GLU A 4 -3.77 -5.18 11.61
C GLU A 4 -4.97 -4.31 12.03
N GLY A 5 -5.00 -3.07 11.55
CA GLY A 5 -6.16 -2.20 11.61
C GLY A 5 -6.04 -1.02 12.58
N LYS A 6 -7.21 -0.49 12.99
CA LYS A 6 -7.31 0.72 13.81
C LYS A 6 -7.04 0.44 15.28
N HIS A 7 -6.22 1.27 15.89
CA HIS A 7 -5.87 1.23 17.31
C HIS A 7 -5.96 2.62 17.93
N THR A 8 -6.18 2.65 19.24
CA THR A 8 -6.17 3.88 20.04
C THR A 8 -5.17 3.72 21.18
N LEU A 9 -4.11 4.51 21.16
CA LEU A 9 -3.19 4.65 22.29
C LEU A 9 -3.83 5.59 23.31
N THR A 10 -4.05 5.10 24.53
CA THR A 10 -4.56 5.90 25.64
C THR A 10 -3.45 6.14 26.66
N VAL A 11 -3.19 7.40 27.00
CA VAL A 11 -2.21 7.82 28.00
C VAL A 11 -2.96 8.47 29.16
N GLU A 12 -2.82 7.91 30.37
CA GLU A 12 -3.35 8.49 31.60
C GLU A 12 -2.18 8.98 32.47
N ALA A 13 -2.26 10.21 32.98
CA ALA A 13 -1.33 10.75 33.97
C ALA A 13 -2.07 11.06 35.26
N THR A 14 -1.49 10.67 36.39
CA THR A 14 -2.00 10.97 37.74
C THR A 14 -0.95 11.75 38.53
N ASP A 15 -1.32 12.88 39.12
CA ASP A 15 -0.41 13.63 39.99
C ASP A 15 -0.39 13.10 41.44
N LYS A 16 0.48 13.65 42.29
CA LYS A 16 0.61 13.22 43.69
C LYS A 16 -0.64 13.47 44.53
N ALA A 17 -1.48 14.45 44.15
CA ALA A 17 -2.74 14.74 44.80
C ALA A 17 -3.89 13.83 44.32
N GLY A 18 -3.65 13.01 43.28
CA GLY A 18 -4.63 12.08 42.71
C GLY A 18 -5.40 12.66 41.52
N ASN A 19 -5.05 13.84 41.00
CA ASN A 19 -5.69 14.39 39.81
C ASN A 19 -5.29 13.58 38.59
N LYS A 20 -6.27 13.21 37.76
CA LYS A 20 -6.06 12.43 36.54
C LYS A 20 -6.31 13.26 35.28
N THR A 21 -5.52 13.01 34.25
CA THR A 21 -5.78 13.47 32.89
C THR A 21 -5.53 12.35 31.90
N THR A 22 -6.27 12.34 30.80
CA THR A 22 -6.19 11.32 29.76
C THR A 22 -6.05 11.96 28.39
N GLN A 23 -5.19 11.39 27.56
CA GLN A 23 -5.01 11.74 26.15
C GLN A 23 -5.11 10.49 25.29
N GLN A 24 -5.60 10.65 24.08
CA GLN A 24 -5.74 9.56 23.11
C GLN A 24 -5.09 9.92 21.79
N LEU A 25 -4.50 8.91 21.14
CA LEU A 25 -3.94 8.98 19.81
C LEU A 25 -4.45 7.79 19.00
N ASP A 26 -5.19 8.07 17.94
CA ASP A 26 -5.62 7.06 16.99
C ASP A 26 -4.53 6.82 15.93
N PHE A 27 -4.29 5.55 15.61
CA PHE A 27 -3.35 5.14 14.58
C PHE A 27 -3.82 3.85 13.89
N ILE A 28 -3.20 3.56 12.75
CA ILE A 28 -3.45 2.33 11.98
C ILE A 28 -2.13 1.57 11.92
N ILE A 29 -2.18 0.28 12.25
CA ILE A 29 -1.12 -0.66 11.92
C ILE A 29 -1.51 -1.27 10.59
N ASP A 30 -0.69 -1.04 9.57
CA ASP A 30 -0.82 -1.67 8.26
C ASP A 30 0.37 -2.63 8.05
N THR A 31 0.06 -3.90 7.88
CA THR A 31 0.99 -5.02 7.70
C THR A 31 0.67 -5.81 6.45
N LEU A 32 -0.36 -5.40 5.70
CA LEU A 32 -0.79 -6.07 4.50
C LEU A 32 -0.15 -5.42 3.28
N LEU A 33 0.01 -6.20 2.22
CA LEU A 33 0.39 -5.69 0.91
C LEU A 33 -0.79 -5.86 -0.04
N SER A 34 -1.06 -4.81 -0.80
CA SER A 34 -1.93 -4.83 -1.96
C SER A 34 -1.33 -5.70 -3.06
N GLU A 35 -2.18 -6.45 -3.77
CA GLU A 35 -1.74 -7.24 -4.93
C GLU A 35 -1.34 -6.28 -6.08
N PRO A 36 -0.06 -6.28 -6.49
CA PRO A 36 0.40 -5.40 -7.55
C PRO A 36 -0.20 -5.84 -8.89
N THR A 37 -0.50 -4.87 -9.76
CA THR A 37 -0.94 -5.15 -11.12
C THR A 37 0.11 -4.74 -12.12
N ILE A 38 0.17 -5.47 -13.23
CA ILE A 38 0.99 -5.17 -14.39
C ILE A 38 0.12 -5.22 -15.64
N VAL A 39 0.15 -4.16 -16.44
CA VAL A 39 -0.59 -4.09 -17.70
C VAL A 39 0.30 -3.53 -18.80
N LEU A 40 0.11 -4.04 -20.02
CA LEU A 40 0.74 -3.45 -21.21
C LEU A 40 0.12 -2.07 -21.44
N ASP A 41 0.95 -1.05 -21.69
CA ASP A 41 0.44 0.26 -22.07
C ASP A 41 -0.36 0.16 -23.37
N SER A 42 -1.57 0.71 -23.36
CA SER A 42 -2.49 0.67 -24.52
C SER A 42 -1.91 1.27 -25.81
N THR A 43 -0.90 2.13 -25.69
CA THR A 43 -0.18 2.72 -26.82
C THR A 43 0.78 1.72 -27.47
N ASP A 44 1.29 0.75 -26.70
CA ASP A 44 2.21 -0.30 -27.15
C ASP A 44 1.51 -1.62 -27.52
N ASP A 45 0.23 -1.78 -27.21
CA ASP A 45 -0.63 -2.87 -27.71
C ASP A 45 -0.78 -2.77 -29.25
N SER A 46 -0.31 -3.77 -29.99
CA SER A 46 -0.22 -3.73 -31.45
C SER A 46 -1.20 -4.70 -32.10
N GLY A 47 -1.80 -4.31 -33.23
CA GLY A 47 -2.79 -5.15 -33.89
C GLY A 47 -4.17 -4.99 -33.25
N THR A 48 -4.63 -6.01 -32.53
CA THR A 48 -5.98 -5.99 -31.93
C THR A 48 -5.94 -5.43 -30.51
N LYS A 49 -6.37 -4.17 -30.37
CA LYS A 49 -6.39 -3.50 -29.05
C LYS A 49 -7.13 -4.32 -27.98
N GLY A 50 -6.49 -4.51 -26.84
CA GLY A 50 -7.00 -5.22 -25.68
C GLY A 50 -6.68 -6.71 -25.66
N ASP A 51 -5.93 -7.23 -26.63
CA ASP A 51 -5.43 -8.61 -26.61
C ASP A 51 -4.10 -8.77 -25.87
N ASN A 52 -3.49 -7.65 -25.43
CA ASN A 52 -2.20 -7.57 -24.74
C ASN A 52 -1.03 -8.11 -25.56
N LEU A 53 -1.12 -8.14 -26.90
CA LEU A 53 -0.02 -8.51 -27.79
C LEU A 53 0.69 -7.27 -28.31
N THR A 54 2.02 -7.32 -28.35
CA THR A 54 2.85 -6.21 -28.83
C THR A 54 3.94 -6.69 -29.78
N ASN A 55 4.22 -5.87 -30.80
CA ASN A 55 5.39 -5.98 -31.67
C ASN A 55 6.42 -4.86 -31.38
N VAL A 56 6.21 -4.07 -30.33
CA VAL A 56 7.13 -3.03 -29.87
C VAL A 56 8.29 -3.70 -29.15
N ASN A 57 9.53 -3.49 -29.64
CA ASN A 57 10.72 -4.15 -29.09
C ASN A 57 11.12 -3.67 -27.67
N LYS A 58 10.52 -2.58 -27.19
CA LYS A 58 10.68 -2.02 -25.84
C LYS A 58 9.31 -1.53 -25.36
N PRO A 59 8.40 -2.45 -25.01
CA PRO A 59 7.08 -2.06 -24.58
C PRO A 59 7.14 -1.44 -23.19
N THR A 60 6.18 -0.56 -22.92
CA THR A 60 5.94 0.06 -21.63
C THR A 60 4.92 -0.78 -20.88
N PHE A 61 5.25 -1.14 -19.64
CA PHE A 61 4.31 -1.75 -18.71
C PHE A 61 3.98 -0.75 -17.61
N LEU A 62 2.69 -0.60 -17.34
CA LEU A 62 2.21 0.20 -16.24
C LEU A 62 2.04 -0.73 -15.03
N LEU A 63 2.67 -0.34 -13.92
CA LEU A 63 2.52 -1.01 -12.63
C LEU A 63 1.49 -0.26 -11.80
N GLY A 64 0.56 -0.98 -11.20
CA GLY A 64 -0.51 -0.44 -10.37
C GLY A 64 -0.62 -1.16 -9.03
N ASN A 65 -1.48 -0.64 -8.15
CA ASN A 65 -1.73 -1.20 -6.82
C ASN A 65 -0.47 -1.43 -5.97
N ILE A 66 0.55 -0.60 -6.17
CA ILE A 66 1.74 -0.61 -5.32
C ILE A 66 1.43 0.25 -4.10
N ASP A 67 1.54 -0.33 -2.90
CA ASP A 67 1.35 0.44 -1.68
C ASP A 67 2.39 1.56 -1.56
N ALA A 68 1.97 2.66 -0.94
CA ALA A 68 2.79 3.85 -0.79
C ALA A 68 4.06 3.60 0.06
N ASP A 69 4.03 2.58 0.91
CA ASP A 69 5.13 2.15 1.78
C ASP A 69 5.85 0.87 1.30
N ALA A 70 5.51 0.36 0.10
CA ALA A 70 6.23 -0.74 -0.53
C ALA A 70 7.70 -0.36 -0.79
N ARG A 71 8.63 -1.22 -0.35
CA ARG A 71 10.08 -0.97 -0.50
C ARG A 71 10.67 -1.46 -1.82
N TYR A 72 10.16 -2.58 -2.33
CA TYR A 72 10.64 -3.21 -3.55
C TYR A 72 9.45 -3.75 -4.34
N VAL A 73 9.53 -3.63 -5.66
CA VAL A 73 8.65 -4.28 -6.61
C VAL A 73 9.54 -5.09 -7.54
N THR A 74 9.28 -6.39 -7.65
CA THR A 74 10.04 -7.30 -8.51
C THR A 74 9.13 -7.75 -9.64
N VAL A 75 9.65 -7.71 -10.87
CA VAL A 75 9.02 -8.32 -12.05
C VAL A 75 9.89 -9.51 -12.46
N GLU A 76 9.31 -10.70 -12.54
CA GLU A 76 9.97 -11.93 -12.96
C GLU A 76 9.33 -12.43 -14.27
N VAL A 77 10.16 -13.02 -15.13
CA VAL A 77 9.80 -13.60 -16.45
C VAL A 77 10.21 -15.05 -16.53
#